data_AF-A0A7T0C0B8-F1
#
_entry.id   AF-A0A7T0C0B8-F1
#
_cell.length_a   1.000
_cell.length_b   1.000
_cell.length_c   1.000
_cell.angle_alpha   90.00
_cell.angle_beta   90.00
_cell.angle_gamma   90.00
#
_symmetry.space_group_name_H-M   'P 1'
#
loop_
_entity.id
_entity.type
_entity.pdbx_description
1 polymer ?
#
loop_
_entity_poly.entity_id
_entity_poly.type
_entity_poly.pdbx_seq_one_letter_code
_entity_poly.pdbx_strand_id
1 'polypeptide(L)'
;MSSLDRTMFLEGMNSGYGVKEAVAYLQDQANRGPIVLAVSSKPGNPTDGVLIYLRKQANIEILHVPWWPLHERLIPKGEAPDHAHKYQKEPFALKRLHSDAPIFFVYPYISYPAESFVKKNPEFKKTMSFAKPDARHALEIYRAEALGRP
;
A
#
# COMPACT_ATOMS: atom_id res chain seq x y z
N MET A 1 12.60 -15.25 24.24
CA MET A 1 11.51 -14.42 23.68
C MET A 1 10.19 -15.04 24.12
N SER A 2 9.27 -14.28 24.71
CA SER A 2 7.98 -14.82 25.16
C SER A 2 7.05 -15.13 23.97
N SER A 3 6.00 -15.92 24.20
CA SER A 3 4.95 -16.16 23.20
C SER A 3 4.27 -14.86 22.74
N LEU A 4 4.07 -13.93 23.68
CA LEU A 4 3.52 -12.61 23.38
C LEU A 4 4.46 -11.79 22.50
N ASP A 5 5.76 -11.75 22.83
CA ASP A 5 6.76 -11.05 22.01
C ASP A 5 6.80 -11.63 20.59
N ARG A 6 6.76 -12.96 20.47
CA ARG A 6 6.74 -13.64 19.17
C ARG A 6 5.55 -13.20 18.32
N THR A 7 4.37 -13.13 18.93
CA THR A 7 3.15 -12.67 18.27
C THR A 7 3.24 -11.20 17.88
N MET A 8 3.71 -10.33 18.78
CA MET A 8 3.76 -8.90 18.53
C MET A 8 4.79 -8.50 17.47
N PHE A 9 5.94 -9.18 17.42
CA PHE A 9 7.07 -8.77 16.58
C PHE A 9 7.27 -9.62 15.32
N LEU A 10 6.88 -10.90 15.33
CA LEU A 10 7.11 -11.79 14.20
C LEU A 10 5.83 -12.28 13.54
N GLU A 11 4.88 -12.80 14.29
CA GLU A 11 3.83 -13.66 13.74
C GLU A 11 2.50 -12.96 13.50
N GLY A 12 2.07 -12.11 14.43
CA GLY A 12 0.74 -11.52 14.40
C GLY A 12 0.49 -10.65 13.17
N MET A 13 -0.79 -10.46 12.87
CA MET A 13 -1.28 -9.58 11.80
C MET A 13 -0.57 -8.21 11.79
N ASN A 14 -0.44 -7.58 12.97
CA ASN A 14 0.18 -6.27 13.14
C ASN A 14 1.71 -6.30 13.35
N SER A 15 2.35 -7.47 13.24
CA SER A 15 3.80 -7.58 13.44
C SER A 15 4.57 -6.88 12.32
N GLY A 16 5.76 -6.36 12.64
CA GLY A 16 6.66 -5.71 11.68
C GLY A 16 7.42 -6.66 10.75
N TYR A 17 7.14 -7.96 10.80
CA TYR A 17 7.77 -8.95 9.93
C TYR A 17 7.46 -8.66 8.45
N GLY A 18 8.49 -8.74 7.59
CA GLY A 18 8.37 -8.45 6.17
C GLY A 18 8.51 -6.96 5.80
N VAL A 19 8.54 -6.04 6.77
CA VAL A 19 8.67 -4.60 6.48
C VAL A 19 10.00 -4.28 5.81
N LYS A 20 11.11 -4.86 6.30
CA LYS A 20 12.45 -4.60 5.75
C LYS A 20 12.52 -5.05 4.29
N GLU A 21 12.01 -6.24 4.00
CA GLU A 21 11.99 -6.86 2.68
C GLU A 21 11.08 -6.07 1.72
N ALA A 22 9.91 -5.64 2.21
CA ALA A 22 8.99 -4.79 1.45
C ALA A 22 9.61 -3.43 1.09
N VAL A 23 10.29 -2.79 2.05
CA VAL A 23 11.00 -1.53 1.83
C VAL A 23 12.11 -1.72 0.80
N ALA A 24 12.94 -2.76 0.95
CA ALA A 24 14.03 -3.04 0.01
C ALA A 24 13.50 -3.29 -1.41
N TYR A 25 12.41 -4.06 -1.55
CA TYR A 25 11.76 -4.29 -2.83
C TYR A 25 11.25 -2.99 -3.46
N LEU A 26 10.53 -2.15 -2.72
CA LEU A 26 9.99 -0.89 -3.25
C LEU A 26 11.10 0.12 -3.57
N GLN A 27 12.19 0.14 -2.81
CA GLN A 27 13.39 0.92 -3.13
C GLN A 27 14.05 0.44 -4.42
N ASP A 28 14.19 -0.88 -4.63
CA ASP A 28 14.71 -1.41 -5.88
C ASP A 28 13.84 -1.01 -7.08
N GLN A 29 12.51 -1.03 -6.93
CA GLN A 29 11.60 -0.54 -7.97
C GLN A 29 11.79 0.96 -8.23
N ALA A 30 11.89 1.77 -7.17
CA ALA A 30 12.11 3.22 -7.27
C ALA A 30 13.49 3.61 -7.84
N ASN A 31 14.50 2.74 -7.69
CA ASN A 31 15.81 2.94 -8.29
C ASN A 31 15.82 2.72 -9.81
N ARG A 32 14.86 1.96 -10.34
CA ARG A 32 14.68 1.72 -11.78
C ARG A 32 13.88 2.82 -12.47
N GLY A 33 13.13 3.61 -11.69
CA GLY A 33 12.36 4.75 -12.18
C GLY A 33 11.34 5.21 -11.15
N PRO A 34 10.67 6.36 -11.39
CA PRO A 34 9.62 6.85 -10.50
C PRO A 34 8.50 5.83 -10.32
N ILE A 35 7.97 5.74 -9.10
CA ILE A 35 6.81 4.90 -8.75
C ILE A 35 5.83 5.71 -7.90
N VAL A 36 4.56 5.30 -7.91
CA VAL A 36 3.54 5.79 -6.98
C VAL A 36 3.29 4.71 -5.93
N LEU A 37 3.34 5.06 -4.66
CA LEU A 37 2.94 4.20 -3.55
C LEU A 37 1.57 4.66 -3.02
N ALA A 38 0.54 3.90 -3.36
CA ALA A 38 -0.81 4.09 -2.83
C ALA A 38 -0.89 3.62 -1.37
N VAL A 39 -1.49 4.44 -0.51
CA VAL A 39 -1.62 4.19 0.93
C VAL A 39 -3.06 4.43 1.36
N SER A 40 -3.70 3.41 1.96
CA SER A 40 -5.07 3.51 2.45
C SER A 40 -5.25 4.59 3.53
N SER A 41 -6.50 4.96 3.82
CA SER A 41 -6.84 5.86 4.94
C SER A 41 -6.33 5.37 6.30
N LYS A 42 -6.36 4.05 6.50
CA LYS A 42 -6.02 3.38 7.76
C LYS A 42 -5.11 2.18 7.49
N PRO A 43 -3.83 2.43 7.14
CA PRO A 43 -2.90 1.37 6.74
C PRO A 43 -2.59 0.41 7.90
N GLY A 44 -2.39 0.95 9.11
CA GLY A 44 -2.00 0.17 10.28
C GLY A 44 -0.64 -0.51 10.10
N ASN A 45 -0.22 -1.31 11.07
CA ASN A 45 0.96 -2.15 10.91
C ASN A 45 0.61 -3.39 10.07
N PRO A 46 1.53 -3.89 9.23
CA PRO A 46 2.90 -3.41 9.00
C PRO A 46 3.02 -2.27 7.97
N THR A 47 1.95 -1.91 7.27
CA THR A 47 1.96 -0.93 6.17
C THR A 47 2.52 0.43 6.57
N ASP A 48 2.22 0.90 7.79
CA ASP A 48 2.79 2.14 8.34
C ASP A 48 4.32 2.10 8.47
N GLY A 49 4.87 0.93 8.83
CA GLY A 49 6.31 0.73 8.85
C GLY A 49 6.94 0.96 7.47
N VAL A 50 6.35 0.36 6.43
CA VAL A 50 6.80 0.54 5.04
C VAL A 50 6.77 2.01 4.63
N LEU A 51 5.65 2.70 4.90
CA LEU A 51 5.51 4.13 4.58
C LEU A 51 6.57 5.00 5.25
N ILE A 52 6.84 4.77 6.55
CA ILE A 52 7.80 5.60 7.31
C ILE A 52 9.20 5.55 6.70
N TYR A 53 9.65 4.37 6.26
CA TYR A 53 10.96 4.20 5.63
C TYR A 53 11.02 4.76 4.20
N LEU A 54 9.90 4.81 3.48
CA LEU A 54 9.85 5.24 2.09
C LEU A 54 9.50 6.72 1.88
N ARG A 55 8.91 7.41 2.87
CA ARG A 55 8.38 8.80 2.71
C ARG A 55 9.37 9.87 2.25
N LYS A 56 10.69 9.62 2.31
CA LYS A 56 11.74 10.56 1.90
C LYS A 56 12.49 10.09 0.64
N GLN A 57 12.05 9.02 0.00
CA GLN A 57 12.65 8.50 -1.22
C GLN A 57 12.21 9.37 -2.41
N ALA A 58 13.17 9.97 -3.12
CA ALA A 58 12.89 10.96 -4.16
C ALA A 58 12.05 10.42 -5.34
N ASN A 59 12.21 9.14 -5.67
CA ASN A 59 11.51 8.48 -6.78
C ASN A 59 10.20 7.80 -6.34
N ILE A 60 9.71 8.07 -5.13
CA ILE A 60 8.45 7.52 -4.63
C ILE A 60 7.49 8.66 -4.34
N GLU A 61 6.44 8.76 -5.14
CA GLU A 61 5.30 9.60 -4.85
C GLU A 61 4.34 8.86 -3.93
N ILE A 62 3.93 9.50 -2.83
CA ILE A 62 2.92 8.92 -1.93
C ILE A 62 1.54 9.40 -2.36
N LEU A 63 0.69 8.46 -2.77
CA LEU A 63 -0.72 8.72 -3.05
C LEU A 63 -1.57 8.23 -1.89
N HIS A 64 -2.17 9.16 -1.16
CA HIS A 64 -3.15 8.80 -0.15
C HIS A 64 -4.49 8.45 -0.83
N VAL A 65 -5.03 7.27 -0.53
CA VAL A 65 -6.32 6.76 -1.05
C VAL A 65 -7.35 6.62 0.08
N PRO A 66 -7.83 7.75 0.63
CA PRO A 66 -8.65 7.76 1.84
C PRO A 66 -10.03 7.15 1.65
N TRP A 67 -10.54 7.15 0.41
CA TRP A 67 -11.81 6.53 0.05
C TRP A 67 -11.78 5.02 0.17
N TRP A 68 -10.61 4.39 0.06
CA TRP A 68 -10.47 2.95 0.16
C TRP A 68 -10.34 2.52 1.64
N PRO A 69 -11.01 1.43 2.09
CA PRO A 69 -11.78 0.45 1.31
C PRO A 69 -13.29 0.75 1.20
N LEU A 70 -13.78 1.90 1.71
CA LEU A 70 -15.21 2.24 1.65
C LEU A 70 -15.71 2.33 0.20
N HIS A 71 -14.85 2.80 -0.70
CA HIS A 71 -14.97 2.66 -2.14
C HIS A 71 -13.98 1.59 -2.61
N GLU A 72 -14.51 0.50 -3.14
CA GLU A 72 -13.75 -0.72 -3.44
C GLU A 72 -12.68 -0.54 -4.53
N ARG A 73 -12.84 0.47 -5.39
CA ARG A 73 -11.83 0.83 -6.39
C ARG A 73 -10.75 1.68 -5.75
N LEU A 74 -9.52 1.17 -5.77
CA LEU A 74 -8.34 1.86 -5.28
C LEU A 74 -8.07 3.11 -6.10
N ILE A 75 -8.16 3.00 -7.43
CA ILE A 75 -8.05 4.12 -8.36
C ILE A 75 -9.41 4.30 -9.07
N PRO A 76 -10.26 5.25 -8.64
CA PRO A 76 -11.52 5.51 -9.31
C PRO A 76 -11.31 6.11 -10.70
N LYS A 77 -12.27 5.90 -11.61
CA LYS A 77 -12.30 6.58 -12.91
C LYS A 77 -12.76 8.01 -12.68
N GLY A 78 -11.93 9.00 -13.04
CA GLY A 78 -12.25 10.41 -12.91
C GLY A 78 -11.50 11.08 -11.76
N GLU A 79 -12.18 11.99 -11.07
CA GLU A 79 -11.60 12.72 -9.95
C GLU A 79 -11.74 11.96 -8.63
N ALA A 80 -10.74 12.10 -7.76
CA ALA A 80 -10.71 11.52 -6.43
C ALA A 80 -10.28 12.56 -5.38
N PRO A 81 -10.73 12.45 -4.12
CA PRO A 81 -10.28 13.31 -3.03
C PRO A 81 -8.78 13.18 -2.74
N ASP A 82 -7.98 14.19 -3.06
CA ASP A 82 -6.57 14.21 -2.71
C ASP A 82 -6.36 14.81 -1.32
N HIS A 83 -5.69 14.07 -0.44
CA HIS A 83 -5.35 14.51 0.91
C HIS A 83 -3.84 14.60 1.03
N ALA A 84 -3.34 15.76 1.48
CA ALA A 84 -1.91 15.95 1.69
C ALA A 84 -1.33 14.98 2.75
N HIS A 85 -2.18 14.47 3.66
CA HIS A 85 -1.81 13.45 4.64
C HIS A 85 -2.99 12.55 5.04
N LYS A 86 -2.68 11.30 5.43
CA LYS A 86 -3.66 10.30 5.91
C LYS A 86 -4.51 10.71 7.12
N TYR A 87 -4.06 11.68 7.93
CA TYR A 87 -4.80 12.18 9.10
C TYR A 87 -5.66 13.40 8.82
N GLN A 88 -5.57 13.95 7.60
CA GLN A 88 -6.35 15.12 7.22
C GLN A 88 -7.76 14.66 6.82
N LYS A 89 -8.78 15.19 7.50
CA LYS A 89 -10.18 14.84 7.24
C LYS A 89 -10.76 15.59 6.04
N GLU A 90 -10.28 16.81 5.80
CA GLU A 90 -10.71 17.63 4.68
C GLU A 90 -9.82 17.37 3.46
N PRO A 91 -10.41 17.16 2.26
CA PRO A 91 -9.64 17.03 1.04
C PRO A 91 -8.92 18.35 0.75
N PHE A 92 -7.67 18.25 0.30
CA PHE A 92 -6.91 19.41 -0.15
C PHE A 92 -7.34 19.83 -1.57
N ALA A 93 -7.76 18.86 -2.39
CA ALA A 93 -8.36 19.10 -3.71
C ALA A 93 -9.12 17.85 -4.19
N LEU A 94 -9.96 18.00 -5.22
CA LEU A 94 -10.31 16.87 -6.10
C LEU A 94 -9.28 16.84 -7.22
N LYS A 95 -8.66 15.68 -7.46
CA LYS A 95 -7.71 15.50 -8.56
C LYS A 95 -8.08 14.30 -9.40
N ARG A 96 -7.97 14.47 -10.73
CA ARG A 96 -7.94 13.32 -11.63
C ARG A 96 -6.63 12.58 -11.42
N LEU A 97 -6.71 11.35 -10.94
CA LEU A 97 -5.55 10.50 -10.75
C LEU A 97 -5.01 10.10 -12.12
N HIS A 98 -3.81 10.55 -12.42
CA HIS A 98 -3.04 10.16 -13.60
C HIS A 98 -1.62 9.92 -13.13
N SER A 99 -1.00 8.87 -13.66
CA SER A 99 0.39 8.55 -13.37
C SER A 99 0.97 7.86 -14.58
N ASP A 100 2.05 8.44 -15.12
CA ASP A 100 2.91 7.80 -16.11
C ASP A 100 3.83 6.74 -15.44
N ALA A 101 3.85 6.69 -14.10
CA ALA A 101 4.59 5.74 -13.29
C ALA A 101 3.72 4.56 -12.81
N PRO A 102 4.30 3.37 -12.62
CA PRO A 102 3.60 2.23 -12.05
C PRO A 102 3.14 2.51 -10.62
N ILE A 103 1.97 1.96 -10.27
CA ILE A 103 1.35 2.16 -8.95
C ILE A 103 1.52 0.88 -8.13
N PHE A 104 2.13 1.03 -6.96
CA PHE A 104 2.25 0.00 -5.95
C PHE A 104 1.25 0.23 -4.82
N PHE A 105 0.71 -0.86 -4.29
CA PHE A 105 -0.18 -0.85 -3.14
C PHE A 105 0.25 -1.91 -2.14
N VAL A 106 0.61 -1.47 -0.94
CA VAL A 106 0.90 -2.37 0.18
C VAL A 106 -0.43 -2.69 0.85
N TYR A 107 -0.87 -3.94 0.71
CA TYR A 107 -2.19 -4.33 1.19
C TYR A 107 -2.22 -4.29 2.73
N PRO A 108 -3.07 -3.46 3.34
CA PRO A 108 -3.17 -3.42 4.79
C PRO A 108 -3.96 -4.61 5.31
N TYR A 109 -3.65 -5.06 6.52
CA TYR A 109 -4.51 -6.04 7.18
C TYR A 109 -5.78 -5.38 7.68
N ILE A 110 -6.86 -5.61 6.96
CA ILE A 110 -8.19 -5.12 7.28
C ILE A 110 -9.21 -6.24 7.04
N SER A 111 -10.46 -6.04 7.45
CA SER A 111 -11.54 -7.00 7.23
C SER A 111 -11.96 -7.15 5.76
N TYR A 112 -11.42 -6.31 4.87
CA TYR A 112 -11.63 -6.44 3.43
C TYR A 112 -10.71 -7.55 2.89
N PRO A 113 -11.22 -8.58 2.21
CA PRO A 113 -10.38 -9.67 1.70
C PRO A 113 -9.54 -9.28 0.48
N ALA A 114 -8.30 -9.78 0.41
CA ALA A 114 -7.38 -9.54 -0.71
C ALA A 114 -7.95 -10.06 -2.05
N GLU A 115 -8.68 -11.17 -2.03
CA GLU A 115 -9.37 -11.71 -3.21
C GLU A 115 -10.44 -10.76 -3.75
N SER A 116 -11.22 -10.14 -2.86
CA SER A 116 -12.20 -9.11 -3.21
C SER A 116 -11.52 -7.89 -3.82
N PHE A 117 -10.37 -7.48 -3.26
CA PHE A 117 -9.56 -6.40 -3.84
C PHE A 117 -9.15 -6.68 -5.27
N VAL A 118 -8.57 -7.84 -5.56
CA VAL A 118 -8.14 -8.21 -6.93
C VAL A 118 -9.34 -8.26 -7.89
N LYS A 119 -10.49 -8.76 -7.43
CA LYS A 119 -11.71 -8.80 -8.25
C LYS A 119 -12.23 -7.41 -8.61
N LYS A 120 -12.10 -6.44 -7.70
CA LYS A 120 -12.59 -5.05 -7.89
C LYS A 120 -11.55 -4.13 -8.56
N ASN A 121 -10.29 -4.52 -8.52
CA ASN A 121 -9.14 -3.81 -9.07
C ASN A 121 -8.31 -4.75 -9.97
N PRO A 122 -8.88 -5.25 -11.08
CA PRO A 122 -8.26 -6.28 -11.91
C PRO A 122 -6.92 -5.87 -12.54
N GLU A 123 -6.65 -4.57 -12.63
CA GLU A 123 -5.38 -3.98 -13.06
C GLU A 123 -4.24 -4.19 -12.05
N PHE A 124 -4.55 -4.44 -10.78
CA PHE A 124 -3.57 -4.72 -9.75
C PHE A 124 -3.26 -6.22 -9.70
N LYS A 125 -1.98 -6.56 -9.88
CA LYS A 125 -1.45 -7.92 -9.73
C LYS A 125 -0.57 -8.00 -8.49
N LYS A 126 -0.68 -9.09 -7.74
CA LYS A 126 0.24 -9.37 -6.64
C LYS A 126 1.63 -9.58 -7.21
N THR A 127 2.60 -8.82 -6.72
CA THR A 127 4.00 -8.91 -7.16
C THR A 127 4.90 -9.50 -6.11
N MET A 128 4.63 -9.21 -4.83
CA MET A 128 5.37 -9.76 -3.70
C MET A 128 4.44 -10.17 -2.56
N SER A 129 4.89 -11.16 -1.79
CA SER A 129 4.24 -11.62 -0.58
C SER A 129 5.31 -12.09 0.40
N PHE A 130 5.41 -11.42 1.54
CA PHE A 130 6.36 -11.78 2.60
C PHE A 130 5.59 -12.53 3.69
N ALA A 131 5.55 -13.85 3.58
CA ALA A 131 4.87 -14.72 4.52
C ALA A 131 5.48 -14.59 5.92
N LYS A 132 4.62 -14.40 6.92
CA LYS A 132 5.03 -14.37 8.33
C LYS A 132 5.23 -15.81 8.84
N PRO A 133 5.99 -15.99 9.94
CA PRO A 133 6.28 -17.33 10.46
C PRO A 133 5.06 -18.14 10.90
N ASP A 134 3.89 -17.51 11.10
CA ASP A 134 2.65 -18.20 11.44
C ASP A 134 1.91 -18.81 10.24
N ALA A 135 2.41 -18.58 9.02
CA ALA A 135 1.86 -19.03 7.75
C ALA A 135 0.42 -18.59 7.45
N ARG A 136 -0.17 -17.72 8.29
CA ARG A 136 -1.53 -17.21 8.14
C ARG A 136 -1.54 -15.80 7.59
N HIS A 137 -0.52 -15.04 7.91
CA HIS A 137 -0.39 -13.64 7.53
C HIS A 137 0.79 -13.48 6.56
N ALA A 138 0.64 -12.64 5.54
CA ALA A 138 1.75 -12.16 4.72
C ALA A 138 1.64 -10.66 4.42
N LEU A 139 2.77 -9.93 4.36
CA LEU A 139 2.78 -8.56 3.86
C LEU A 139 2.75 -8.64 2.33
N GLU A 140 1.64 -8.23 1.72
CA GLU A 140 1.43 -8.35 0.29
C GLU A 140 1.57 -7.01 -0.42
N ILE A 141 2.21 -7.04 -1.60
CA ILE A 141 2.39 -5.87 -2.46
C ILE A 141 1.78 -6.14 -3.82
N TYR A 142 0.90 -5.25 -4.23
CA TYR A 142 0.23 -5.27 -5.52
C TYR A 142 0.79 -4.16 -6.41
N ARG A 143 0.80 -4.40 -7.72
CA ARG A 143 1.26 -3.45 -8.73
C ARG A 143 0.23 -3.35 -9.84
N ALA A 144 -0.08 -2.13 -10.25
CA ALA A 144 -0.71 -1.82 -11.52
C ALA A 144 0.29 -1.09 -12.42
N GLU A 145 0.11 -1.22 -13.74
CA GLU A 145 0.82 -0.39 -14.70
C GLU A 145 0.40 1.08 -14.56
N ALA A 146 1.12 1.96 -15.26
CA ALA A 146 0.74 3.36 -15.39
C ALA A 146 -0.72 3.50 -15.82
N LEU A 147 -1.43 4.49 -15.25
CA LEU A 147 -2.85 4.73 -15.53
C LEU A 147 -3.08 5.31 -16.94
N GLY A 148 -2.00 5.66 -17.64
CA GLY A 148 -2.03 6.35 -18.92
C GLY A 148 -2.46 7.80 -18.77
N ARG A 149 -2.08 8.64 -19.74
CA ARG A 149 -2.73 9.93 -19.92
C ARG A 149 -4.11 9.71 -20.56
N PRO A 150 -5.12 10.53 -20.19
CA PRO A 150 -6.43 10.47 -20.83
C PRO A 150 -6.35 10.68 -22.35
#